data_AF-A0A535MDD4-F1
#
_entry.id   AF-A0A535MDD4-F1
#
_cell.length_a   1.000
_cell.length_b   1.000
_cell.length_c   1.000
_cell.angle_alpha   90.00
_cell.angle_beta   90.00
_cell.angle_gamma   90.00
#
_symmetry.space_group_name_H-M   'P 1'
#
loop_
_entity.id
_entity.type
_entity.pdbx_description
1 polymer ?
#
loop_
_entity_poly.entity_id
_entity_poly.type
_entity_poly.pdbx_seq_one_letter_code
_entity_poly.pdbx_strand_id
1 'polypeptide(L)'
;MQRKAAEAERKLNLYALDNILWNLEELNLKERTIVPDDVVEQLTAYGVPYQPSVRIPDLIELVFTRQEHYMNVEPEDPGRVPTLEELEAYFEESRVA
;
A
#
# COMPACT_ATOMS: atom_id res chain seq x y z
N MET A 1 19.44 7.87 8.08
CA MET A 1 18.37 8.79 7.59
C MET A 1 17.64 8.25 6.37
N GLN A 2 18.33 7.71 5.35
CA GLN A 2 17.69 7.18 4.12
C GLN A 2 16.67 6.06 4.37
N ARG A 3 16.92 5.13 5.31
CA ARG A 3 16.00 4.03 5.65
C ARG A 3 14.65 4.50 6.22
N LYS A 4 14.66 5.52 7.10
CA LYS A 4 13.43 6.09 7.68
C LYS A 4 12.59 6.82 6.61
N ALA A 5 13.25 7.50 5.67
CA ALA A 5 12.57 8.17 4.55
C ALA A 5 11.92 7.15 3.59
N ALA A 6 12.64 6.10 3.20
CA ALA A 6 12.11 5.03 2.36
C ALA A 6 10.95 4.27 3.03
N GLU A 7 11.02 4.03 4.34
CA GLU A 7 9.93 3.40 5.09
C GLU A 7 8.69 4.31 5.18
N ALA A 8 8.89 5.62 5.39
CA ALA A 8 7.81 6.59 5.40
C ALA A 8 7.12 6.67 4.02
N GLU A 9 7.90 6.74 2.94
CA GLU A 9 7.40 6.71 1.56
C GLU A 9 6.60 5.44 1.28
N ARG A 10 7.10 4.27 1.70
CA ARG A 10 6.37 3.00 1.59
C ARG A 10 5.01 3.04 2.30
N LYS A 11 4.97 3.54 3.54
CA LYS A 11 3.71 3.67 4.30
C LYS A 11 2.74 4.62 3.60
N LEU A 12 3.22 5.76 3.12
CA LEU A 12 2.39 6.72 2.38
C LEU A 12 1.79 6.11 1.10
N ASN A 13 2.60 5.35 0.34
CA ASN A 13 2.12 4.65 -0.85
C ASN A 13 1.05 3.60 -0.52
N LEU A 14 1.23 2.83 0.57
CA LEU A 14 0.23 1.87 1.03
C LEU A 14 -1.09 2.55 1.42
N TYR A 15 -1.03 3.64 2.19
CA TYR A 15 -2.22 4.41 2.57
C TYR A 15 -2.96 4.98 1.36
N ALA A 16 -2.24 5.47 0.36
CA ALA A 16 -2.86 5.99 -0.84
C ALA A 16 -3.54 4.89 -1.67
N LEU A 17 -2.91 3.72 -1.78
CA LEU A 17 -3.51 2.56 -2.45
C LEU A 17 -4.74 2.02 -1.70
N ASP A 18 -4.74 2.02 -0.37
CA ASP A 18 -5.92 1.65 0.44
C ASP A 18 -7.10 2.60 0.16
N ASN A 19 -6.86 3.90 0.04
CA ASN A 19 -7.92 4.85 -0.29
C ASN A 19 -8.50 4.61 -1.70
N ILE A 20 -7.65 4.29 -2.67
CA ILE A 20 -8.09 3.93 -4.03
C ILE A 20 -8.93 2.65 -3.98
N LEU A 21 -8.46 1.64 -3.24
CA LEU A 21 -9.18 0.38 -3.05
C LEU A 21 -10.58 0.62 -2.47
N TRP A 22 -10.68 1.42 -1.41
CA TRP A 22 -11.96 1.73 -0.78
C TRP A 22 -12.96 2.39 -1.75
N ASN A 23 -12.49 3.35 -2.56
CA ASN A 23 -13.33 3.99 -3.58
C ASN A 23 -13.81 2.99 -4.64
N LEU A 24 -12.93 2.11 -5.11
CA LEU A 24 -13.30 1.09 -6.11
C LEU A 24 -14.29 0.06 -5.53
N GLU A 25 -14.10 -0.36 -4.29
CA GLU A 25 -15.02 -1.25 -3.59
C GLU A 25 -16.41 -0.61 -3.42
N GLU A 26 -16.47 0.66 -3.04
CA GLU A 26 -17.73 1.39 -2.95
C GLU A 26 -18.45 1.47 -4.31
N LEU A 27 -17.71 1.75 -5.39
CA LEU A 27 -18.26 1.77 -6.75
C LEU A 27 -18.76 0.39 -7.17
N ASN A 28 -18.02 -0.68 -6.84
CA ASN A 28 -18.40 -2.05 -7.14
C ASN A 28 -19.67 -2.47 -6.37
N LEU A 29 -19.76 -2.13 -5.08
CA LEU A 29 -20.95 -2.36 -4.25
C LEU A 29 -22.19 -1.64 -4.79
N LYS A 30 -22.01 -0.49 -5.44
CA LYS A 30 -23.06 0.28 -6.10
C LYS A 30 -23.30 -0.13 -7.55
N GLU A 31 -22.69 -1.24 -8.00
CA GLU A 31 -22.77 -1.77 -9.36
C GLU A 31 -22.45 -0.73 -10.44
N ARG A 32 -21.54 0.21 -10.14
CA ARG A 32 -21.09 1.21 -11.10
C ARG A 32 -20.21 0.54 -12.15
N THR A 33 -20.27 1.06 -13.37
CA THR A 33 -19.45 0.60 -14.50
C THR A 33 -18.43 1.65 -14.96
N ILE A 34 -18.55 2.87 -14.44
CA ILE A 34 -17.69 4.01 -14.79
C ILE A 34 -16.89 4.39 -13.56
N VAL A 35 -15.58 4.54 -13.75
CA VAL A 35 -14.66 5.02 -12.72
C VAL A 35 -14.57 6.55 -12.83
N PRO A 36 -14.76 7.31 -11.74
CA PRO A 36 -14.56 8.76 -11.73
C PRO A 36 -13.14 9.16 -12.13
N ASP A 37 -13.00 10.31 -12.82
CA ASP A 37 -11.71 10.78 -13.34
C ASP A 37 -10.66 10.98 -12.23
N ASP A 38 -11.08 11.43 -11.04
CA ASP A 38 -10.20 11.61 -9.88
C ASP A 38 -9.62 10.27 -9.38
N VAL A 39 -10.38 9.19 -9.48
CA VAL A 39 -9.89 7.84 -9.14
C VAL A 39 -8.96 7.32 -10.25
N VAL A 40 -9.23 7.62 -11.51
CA VAL A 40 -8.35 7.28 -12.65
C VAL A 40 -6.98 7.96 -12.53
N GLU A 41 -6.97 9.25 -12.18
CA GLU A 41 -5.73 10.00 -11.94
C GLU A 41 -4.91 9.37 -10.81
N GLN A 42 -5.56 9.00 -9.72
CA GLN A 42 -4.91 8.33 -8.59
C GLN A 42 -4.35 6.96 -8.98
N LEU A 43 -5.13 6.11 -9.67
CA LEU A 43 -4.66 4.82 -10.19
C LEU A 43 -3.37 4.99 -10.99
N THR A 44 -3.37 5.93 -11.92
CA THR A 44 -2.23 6.22 -12.79
C THR A 44 -1.03 6.72 -11.97
N ALA A 45 -1.25 7.62 -11.02
CA ALA A 45 -0.19 8.18 -10.17
C ALA A 45 0.54 7.12 -9.34
N TYR A 46 -0.16 6.06 -8.90
CA TYR A 46 0.43 4.97 -8.14
C TYR A 46 0.85 3.76 -9.00
N GLY A 47 0.81 3.90 -10.33
CA GLY A 47 1.31 2.90 -11.27
C GLY A 47 0.34 1.75 -11.52
N VAL A 48 -0.95 1.95 -11.29
CA VAL A 48 -2.01 1.00 -11.62
C VAL A 48 -2.55 1.36 -13.01
N PRO A 49 -2.40 0.48 -14.03
CA PRO A 49 -2.85 0.78 -15.38
C PRO A 49 -4.38 0.82 -15.44
N TYR A 50 -4.92 1.86 -16.09
CA TYR A 50 -6.36 2.02 -16.30
C TYR A 50 -6.69 2.08 -17.79
N GLN A 51 -7.79 1.41 -18.18
CA GLN A 51 -8.45 1.59 -19.45
C GLN A 51 -9.98 1.56 -19.23
N PRO A 52 -10.79 2.32 -19.98
CA PRO A 52 -12.24 2.37 -19.79
C PRO A 52 -12.97 1.03 -19.92
N SER A 53 -12.36 0.06 -20.60
CA SER A 53 -12.91 -1.30 -20.77
C SER A 53 -12.63 -2.24 -19.60
N VAL A 54 -11.75 -1.87 -18.66
CA VAL A 54 -11.43 -2.70 -17.49
C VAL A 54 -12.56 -2.57 -16.47
N ARG A 55 -13.05 -3.70 -15.96
CA ARG A 55 -14.14 -3.67 -14.99
C ARG A 55 -13.58 -3.31 -13.61
N ILE A 56 -14.43 -2.70 -12.78
CA ILE A 56 -14.05 -2.30 -11.42
C ILE A 56 -13.49 -3.45 -10.57
N PRO A 57 -14.06 -4.68 -10.57
CA PRO A 57 -13.45 -5.81 -9.89
C PRO A 57 -12.01 -6.11 -10.35
N ASP A 58 -11.74 -5.99 -11.66
CA ASP A 58 -10.42 -6.26 -12.21
C ASP A 58 -9.42 -5.14 -11.80
N LEU A 59 -9.89 -3.89 -11.64
CA LEU A 59 -9.08 -2.79 -11.08
C LEU A 59 -8.74 -3.00 -9.60
N ILE A 60 -9.68 -3.54 -8.81
CA ILE A 60 -9.44 -3.89 -7.40
C ILE A 60 -8.28 -4.88 -7.29
N GLU A 61 -8.28 -5.93 -8.12
CA GLU A 61 -7.18 -6.92 -8.16
C GLU A 61 -5.82 -6.29 -8.56
N LEU A 62 -5.83 -5.35 -9.51
CA LEU A 62 -4.62 -4.62 -9.91
C LEU A 62 -4.08 -3.74 -8.78
N VAL A 63 -4.97 -3.10 -8.00
CA VAL A 63 -4.58 -2.33 -6.81
C VAL A 63 -3.99 -3.24 -5.74
N PHE A 64 -4.60 -4.40 -5.46
CA PHE A 64 -4.04 -5.40 -4.54
C PHE A 64 -2.65 -5.85 -4.97
N THR A 65 -2.48 -6.21 -6.25
CA THR A 65 -1.17 -6.57 -6.82
C THR A 65 -0.15 -5.46 -6.58
N ARG A 66 -0.57 -4.19 -6.71
CA ARG A 66 0.30 -3.04 -6.47
C ARG A 66 0.65 -2.88 -4.98
N GLN A 67 -0.29 -3.13 -4.07
CA GLN A 67 -0.04 -3.12 -2.63
C GLN A 67 0.93 -4.23 -2.21
N GLU A 68 0.78 -5.43 -2.77
CA GLU A 68 1.67 -6.56 -2.50
C GLU A 68 3.14 -6.21 -2.79
N HIS A 69 3.44 -5.41 -3.81
CA HIS A 69 4.81 -4.93 -4.06
C HIS A 69 5.39 -4.11 -2.90
N TYR A 70 4.56 -3.40 -2.15
CA TYR A 70 4.98 -2.62 -0.98
C TYR A 70 4.92 -3.44 0.33
N MET A 71 4.18 -4.55 0.35
CA MET A 71 4.09 -5.46 1.50
C MET A 71 5.17 -6.55 1.49
N ASN A 72 5.50 -7.09 0.32
CA ASN A 72 6.47 -8.18 0.12
C ASN A 72 7.92 -7.70 0.14
N VAL A 73 8.24 -6.72 0.98
CA VAL A 73 9.64 -6.38 1.25
C VAL A 73 10.19 -7.54 2.06
N GLU A 74 11.02 -8.39 1.44
CA GLU A 74 11.79 -9.38 2.18
C GLU A 74 12.45 -8.65 3.37
N PRO A 75 12.34 -9.16 4.60
CA PRO A 75 13.26 -8.70 5.63
C PRO A 75 14.67 -8.87 5.05
N GLU A 76 15.51 -7.85 5.17
CA GLU A 76 16.88 -7.87 4.61
C GLU A 76 17.70 -9.10 5.08
N ASP A 77 17.20 -9.84 6.07
CA ASP A 77 17.68 -11.15 6.46
C ASP A 77 16.52 -12.07 6.92
N PRO A 78 16.01 -13.00 6.07
CA PRO A 78 14.92 -13.91 6.43
C PRO A 78 15.27 -14.94 7.53
N GLY A 79 16.52 -14.94 8.02
CA GLY A 79 16.98 -15.76 9.14
C GLY A 79 17.38 -14.98 10.40
N ARG A 80 17.34 -13.65 10.40
CA ARG A 80 17.80 -12.86 11.55
C ARG A 80 16.71 -12.72 12.60
N VAL A 81 16.88 -13.47 13.68
CA VAL A 81 16.20 -13.20 14.94
C VAL A 81 16.89 -11.97 15.58
N PRO A 82 16.15 -10.89 15.88
CA PRO A 82 16.71 -9.76 16.62
C PRO A 82 17.31 -10.22 17.95
N THR A 83 18.45 -9.65 18.35
CA THR A 83 19.02 -9.99 19.65
C THR A 83 18.16 -9.44 20.78
N LEU A 84 18.29 -10.01 21.98
CA LEU A 84 17.55 -9.54 23.14
C LEU A 84 17.83 -8.04 23.43
N GLU A 85 19.07 -7.59 23.22
CA GLU A 85 19.47 -6.18 23.37
C GLU A 85 18.77 -5.26 22.35
N GLU A 86 18.60 -5.71 21.10
CA GLU A 86 17.90 -4.94 20.06
C GLU A 86 16.39 -4.81 20.38
N LEU A 87 15.80 -5.86 20.95
CA LEU A 87 14.41 -5.83 21.41
C LEU A 87 14.23 -4.92 22.63
N GLU A 88 15.13 -5.01 23.61
CA GLU A 88 15.12 -4.14 24.80
C GLU A 88 15.24 -2.67 24.42
N ALA A 89 16.14 -2.32 23.49
CA ALA A 89 16.27 -0.95 22.98
C ALA A 89 14.98 -0.43 22.32
N TYR A 90 14.28 -1.27 21.57
CA TYR A 90 13.01 -0.92 20.92
C TYR A 90 11.87 -0.69 21.94
N PHE A 91 11.81 -1.50 23.00
CA PHE A 91 10.82 -1.34 24.07
C PHE A 91 11.14 -0.15 24.99
N GLU A 92 12.41 0.19 25.18
CA GLU A 92 12.83 1.38 25.92
C GLU A 92 12.47 2.67 25.15
N GLU A 93 12.72 2.73 23.84
CA GLU A 93 12.30 3.86 22.99
C GLU A 93 10.78 4.05 22.98
N SER A 94 10.01 2.96 23.03
CA SER A 94 8.54 3.01 23.05
C SER A 94 7.93 3.47 24.39
N ARG A 95 8.72 3.54 25.47
CA ARG A 95 8.29 4.03 26.79
C ARG A 95 8.49 5.52 27.00
N VAL A 96 9.26 6.19 26.15
CA VAL A 96 9.62 7.61 26.28
C VAL A 96 8.88 8.48 25.25
N ALA A 97 7.98 7.91 24.45
CA ALA A 97 7.11 8.60 23.50
C ALA A 97 5.70 8.86 24.07
#